data_AF-A0A9E3Z8G3-F1
#
_entry.id   AF-A0A9E3Z8G3-F1
#
_cell.length_a   1.000
_cell.length_b   1.000
_cell.length_c   1.000
_cell.angle_alpha   90.00
_cell.angle_beta   90.00
_cell.angle_gamma   90.00
#
_symmetry.space_group_name_H-M   'P 1'
#
loop_
_entity.id
_entity.type
_entity.pdbx_description
1 polymer ?
#
loop_
_entity_poly.entity_id
_entity_poly.type
_entity_poly.pdbx_seq_one_letter_code
_entity_poly.pdbx_strand_id
1 'polypeptide(L)'
;QRTRSVVFLTLTATRPRERAMTDEEERPRRPKGVAIGGDLAALSVDELAGYLGVLKAEIVRVEAEAARRHDVRRAAEAFFKPAP
;
A
#
# COMPACT_ATOMS: atom_id res chain seq x y z
N GLN A 1 -53.95 30.30 -36.95
CA GLN A 1 -53.59 28.93 -36.53
C GLN A 1 -52.49 29.08 -35.47
N ARG A 2 -52.85 29.27 -34.19
CA ARG A 2 -52.91 28.26 -33.12
C ARG A 2 -51.65 27.38 -32.98
N THR A 3 -50.85 27.74 -31.97
CA THR A 3 -50.22 26.84 -30.97
C THR A 3 -49.01 26.01 -31.48
N ARG A 4 -47.90 25.79 -30.75
CA ARG A 4 -47.71 25.56 -29.31
C ARG A 4 -46.29 25.90 -28.88
N SER A 5 -46.16 26.55 -27.74
CA SER A 5 -45.00 26.47 -26.86
C SER A 5 -44.69 25.02 -26.51
N VAL A 6 -43.42 24.65 -26.43
CA VAL A 6 -42.99 23.49 -25.65
C VAL A 6 -41.81 23.91 -24.79
N VAL A 7 -42.12 24.15 -23.52
CA VAL A 7 -41.19 24.22 -22.40
C VAL A 7 -40.66 22.80 -22.19
N PHE A 8 -39.36 22.59 -22.39
CA PHE A 8 -38.68 21.39 -21.91
C PHE A 8 -37.71 21.78 -20.79
N LEU A 9 -38.29 21.94 -19.61
CA LEU A 9 -37.58 21.82 -18.35
C LEU A 9 -37.45 20.31 -18.07
N THR A 10 -36.29 19.73 -18.38
CA THR A 10 -35.89 18.47 -17.75
C THR A 10 -34.63 18.72 -16.94
N LEU A 11 -34.90 19.02 -15.67
CA LEU A 11 -33.95 19.10 -14.59
C LEU A 11 -33.37 17.69 -14.37
N THR A 12 -32.27 17.34 -15.02
CA THR A 12 -31.53 16.12 -14.68
C THR A 12 -30.80 16.35 -13.37
N ALA A 13 -31.46 15.95 -12.28
CA ALA A 13 -30.88 15.89 -10.94
C ALA A 13 -29.53 15.16 -11.00
N THR A 14 -28.47 15.87 -10.61
CA THR A 14 -27.17 15.29 -10.30
C THR A 14 -27.35 14.25 -9.20
N ARG A 15 -27.17 12.97 -9.52
CA ARG A 15 -27.11 11.90 -8.51
C ARG A 15 -26.00 12.28 -7.52
N PRO A 16 -26.26 12.33 -6.21
CA PRO A 16 -25.18 12.47 -5.24
C PRO A 16 -24.26 11.27 -5.41
N ARG A 17 -22.98 11.56 -5.64
CA ARG A 17 -21.91 10.57 -5.73
C ARG A 17 -21.95 9.77 -4.43
N GLU A 18 -22.46 8.54 -4.52
CA GLU A 18 -22.45 7.56 -3.46
C GLU A 18 -21.04 7.56 -2.86
N ARG A 19 -20.95 7.84 -1.56
CA ARG A 19 -19.67 7.90 -0.84
C ARG A 19 -18.94 6.62 -1.16
N ALA A 20 -17.84 6.72 -1.91
CA ALA A 20 -16.86 5.66 -1.98
C ALA A 20 -16.40 5.46 -0.54
N MET A 21 -16.95 4.45 0.13
CA MET A 21 -16.39 3.87 1.33
C MET A 21 -15.04 3.34 0.90
N THR A 22 -14.00 4.14 1.13
CA THR A 22 -12.64 3.80 0.75
C THR A 22 -12.24 2.57 1.55
N ASP A 23 -11.85 1.52 0.82
CA ASP A 23 -11.31 0.23 1.26
C ASP A 23 -9.94 0.38 1.97
N GLU A 24 -9.84 1.35 2.89
CA GLU A 24 -8.67 1.64 3.71
C GLU A 24 -8.86 1.16 5.15
N GLU A 25 -10.10 0.96 5.61
CA GLU A 25 -10.40 0.50 6.97
C GLU A 25 -10.23 -1.02 7.16
N GLU A 26 -10.24 -1.81 6.09
CA GLU A 26 -10.03 -3.28 6.11
C GLU A 26 -8.59 -3.66 5.72
N ARG A 27 -7.63 -2.74 5.79
CA ARG A 27 -6.23 -3.17 5.80
C ARG A 27 -5.95 -3.77 7.17
N PRO A 28 -5.51 -5.05 7.27
CA PRO A 28 -5.08 -5.60 8.54
C PRO A 28 -4.06 -4.62 9.12
N ARG A 29 -4.40 -4.05 10.30
CA ARG A 29 -3.52 -3.14 11.02
C ARG A 29 -2.19 -3.86 11.10
N ARG A 30 -1.15 -3.29 10.47
CA ARG A 30 0.18 -3.91 10.44
C ARG A 30 0.48 -4.31 11.89
N PRO A 31 0.78 -5.59 12.17
CA PRO A 31 1.07 -6.01 13.53
C PRO A 31 2.10 -5.06 14.08
N LYS A 32 1.86 -4.49 15.28
CA LYS A 32 2.77 -3.54 15.92
C LYS A 32 4.16 -4.19 15.92
N GLY A 33 5.00 -3.71 15.01
CA GLY A 33 6.28 -4.35 14.74
C GLY A 33 7.17 -4.27 15.97
N VAL A 34 8.11 -5.20 16.04
CA VAL A 34 9.25 -5.06 16.93
C VAL A 34 9.93 -3.70 16.68
N ALA A 35 10.09 -2.90 17.73
CA ALA A 35 10.81 -1.62 17.66
C ALA A 35 12.33 -1.87 17.75
N ILE A 36 13.08 -1.44 16.73
CA ILE A 36 14.54 -1.58 16.70
C ILE A 36 15.16 -0.66 17.77
N GLY A 37 16.13 -1.19 18.52
CA GLY A 37 16.85 -0.43 19.55
C GLY A 37 16.07 -0.20 20.84
N GLY A 38 14.98 -0.95 21.06
CA GLY A 38 14.26 -0.95 22.34
C GLY A 38 15.09 -1.58 23.47
N ASP A 39 14.78 -1.22 24.71
CA ASP A 39 15.39 -1.83 25.89
C ASP A 39 15.02 -3.32 26.00
N LEU A 40 16.03 -4.15 26.23
CA LEU A 40 15.91 -5.61 26.32
C LEU A 40 16.07 -6.11 27.76
N ALA A 41 16.43 -5.24 28.71
CA ALA A 41 16.80 -5.65 30.07
C ALA A 41 15.66 -6.35 30.84
N ALA A 42 14.41 -6.02 30.52
CA ALA A 42 13.23 -6.62 31.15
C ALA A 42 12.72 -7.90 30.47
N LEU A 43 13.31 -8.30 29.33
CA LEU A 43 12.86 -9.47 28.58
C LEU A 43 13.50 -10.76 29.09
N SER A 44 12.69 -11.81 29.22
CA SER A 44 13.17 -13.17 29.45
C SER A 44 13.84 -13.76 28.20
N VAL A 45 14.51 -14.91 28.37
CA VAL A 45 15.20 -15.62 27.27
C VAL A 45 14.21 -16.04 26.17
N ASP A 46 13.05 -16.55 26.55
CA ASP A 46 12.04 -17.00 25.59
C ASP A 46 11.42 -15.82 24.83
N GLU A 47 11.21 -14.68 25.50
CA GLU A 47 10.76 -13.45 24.85
C GLU A 47 11.81 -12.91 23.88
N LEU A 48 13.10 -12.95 24.24
CA LEU A 48 14.19 -12.60 23.34
C LEU A 48 14.25 -13.53 22.12
N ALA A 49 14.01 -14.83 22.30
CA ALA A 49 13.95 -15.77 21.19
C ALA A 49 12.79 -15.44 20.23
N GLY A 50 11.60 -15.13 20.78
CA GLY A 50 10.45 -14.69 19.98
C GLY A 50 10.72 -13.37 19.23
N TYR A 51 11.28 -12.38 19.93
CA TYR A 51 11.67 -11.08 19.37
C TYR A 51 12.68 -11.24 18.21
N LEU A 52 13.70 -12.07 18.40
CA LEU A 52 14.69 -12.39 17.37
C LEU A 52 14.06 -13.09 16.16
N GLY A 53 13.09 -13.99 16.39
CA GLY A 53 12.35 -14.66 15.32
C GLY A 53 11.63 -13.66 14.41
N VAL A 54 10.93 -12.69 15.00
CA VAL A 54 10.24 -11.63 14.26
C VAL A 54 11.23 -10.78 13.46
N LEU A 55 12.36 -10.37 14.06
CA LEU A 55 13.38 -9.59 13.36
C LEU A 55 14.01 -10.34 12.18
N LYS A 56 14.31 -11.63 12.35
CA LYS A 56 14.85 -12.47 11.26
C LYS A 56 13.87 -12.60 10.10
N ALA A 57 12.59 -12.82 10.40
CA ALA A 57 11.55 -12.85 9.37
C ALA A 57 11.48 -11.52 8.60
N GLU A 58 11.60 -10.40 9.32
CA GLU A 58 11.60 -9.08 8.71
C GLU A 58 12.84 -8.82 7.83
N ILE A 59 14.03 -9.28 8.23
CA ILE A 59 15.25 -9.24 7.41
C ILE A 59 15.00 -9.95 6.07
N VAL A 60 14.52 -11.19 6.11
CA VAL A 60 14.25 -11.99 4.89
C VAL A 60 13.25 -11.27 3.98
N ARG A 61 12.19 -10.68 4.54
CA ARG A 61 11.20 -9.91 3.77
C ARG A 61 11.82 -8.70 3.07
N VAL A 62 12.67 -7.95 3.77
CA VAL A 62 13.36 -6.77 3.24
C VAL A 62 14.36 -7.15 2.16
N GLU A 63 15.15 -8.21 2.38
CA GLU A 63 16.09 -8.73 1.39
C GLU A 63 15.39 -9.16 0.09
N ALA A 64 14.26 -9.86 0.19
CA ALA A 64 13.47 -10.28 -0.96
C ALA A 64 12.88 -9.10 -1.76
N GLU A 65 12.49 -8.02 -1.07
CA GLU A 65 12.03 -6.77 -1.72
C GLU A 65 13.20 -6.03 -2.37
N ALA A 66 14.36 -5.96 -1.71
CA ALA A 66 15.57 -5.34 -2.25
C ALA A 66 16.05 -6.05 -3.52
N ALA A 67 16.04 -7.39 -3.53
CA ALA A 67 16.36 -8.20 -4.70
C ALA A 67 15.44 -7.88 -5.87
N ARG A 68 14.11 -7.92 -5.66
CA ARG A 68 13.12 -7.57 -6.69
C ARG A 68 13.34 -6.19 -7.30
N ARG A 69 13.70 -5.19 -6.48
CA ARG A 69 13.99 -3.83 -6.95
C ARG A 69 15.30 -3.74 -7.73
N HIS A 70 16.29 -4.55 -7.38
CA HIS A 70 17.56 -4.62 -8.10
C HIS A 70 17.33 -5.17 -9.51
N ASP A 71 16.54 -6.22 -9.66
CA ASP A 71 16.20 -6.82 -10.96
C ASP A 71 15.53 -5.80 -11.89
N VAL A 72 14.55 -5.05 -11.37
CA VAL A 72 13.87 -3.97 -12.11
C VAL A 72 14.86 -2.90 -12.55
N ARG A 73 15.76 -2.48 -11.66
CA ARG A 73 16.79 -1.50 -12.00
C ARG A 73 17.74 -2.03 -13.08
N ARG A 74 18.16 -3.29 -13.01
CA ARG A 74 19.06 -3.88 -14.02
C ARG A 74 18.41 -4.01 -15.37
N ALA A 75 17.14 -4.41 -15.42
CA ALA A 75 16.36 -4.43 -16.65
C ALA A 75 16.28 -3.03 -17.28
N ALA A 76 16.02 -1.99 -16.47
CA ALA A 76 16.01 -0.61 -16.93
C ALA A 76 17.41 -0.16 -17.41
N GLU A 77 18.47 -0.39 -16.65
CA GLU A 77 19.84 -0.03 -17.03
C GLU A 77 20.27 -0.69 -18.36
N ALA A 78 19.88 -1.94 -18.61
CA ALA A 78 20.14 -2.63 -19.87
C ALA A 78 19.35 -2.04 -21.04
N PHE A 79 18.12 -1.61 -20.81
CA PHE A 79 17.28 -0.99 -21.84
C PHE A 79 17.77 0.41 -22.24
N PHE A 80 18.29 1.19 -21.29
CA PHE A 80 18.67 2.58 -21.52
C PHE A 80 20.16 2.82 -21.81
N LYS A 81 21.03 1.81 -21.74
CA LYS A 81 22.44 1.98 -22.13
C LYS A 81 22.57 2.01 -23.66
N PRO A 82 23.24 3.03 -24.24
CA PRO A 82 23.51 3.05 -25.66
C PRO A 82 24.47 1.90 -26.02
N ALA A 83 24.21 1.25 -27.16
CA ALA A 83 25.07 0.20 -27.70
C ALA A 83 26.52 0.72 -27.84
N PRO A 84 27.53 -0.16 -27.65
CA PRO A 84 28.93 0.22 -27.76
C PRO A 84 29.29 0.78 -29.14
#